data_AF-A0AAE0MCJ3-F1
#
_entry.id   AF-A0AAE0MCJ3-F1
#
_cell.length_a   1.000
_cell.length_b   1.000
_cell.length_c   1.000
_cell.angle_alpha   90.00
_cell.angle_beta   90.00
_cell.angle_gamma   90.00
#
_symmetry.space_group_name_H-M   'P 1'
#
loop_
_entity.id
_entity.type
_entity.pdbx_description
1 polymer ?
#
loop_
_entity_poly.entity_id
_entity_poly.type
_entity_poly.pdbx_seq_one_letter_code
_entity_poly.pdbx_strand_id
1 'polypeptide(L)'
;MELLVAGVLLTGVVLQKRYFNVSLNACDSYSGPRSVADMFVAWAKEEDEERQRRASVPCDRMVSVWVMAVVLLIPTLTLGLVGTLSTGVRSATVLSFPLWGPLAGLFFLGMGVVMVWKFAIKPTLVFIYVVIAFPFRFTRFMTRTRGRRQQHRRSEAENTSPSPSTDAEKLDGHGASCRCSVEQAGRICCWGCGSQSCAGCSTTITPKTPRTTNHLEYCEPRCSHCYLGFLCHTKSTKERLEECSHCRLSEPTTTTAKAEGQDGQVSVCPKCAAESPEMVQSCREGRELEELKHLARSSLRCGQCKRGLGKHGPRWWACCECGRECTSAYHPAWMS
;
A
#
# COMPACT_ATOMS: atom_id res chain seq x y z
N MET A 1 -16.79 46.17 -16.90
CA MET A 1 -16.56 45.08 -15.93
C MET A 1 -17.63 44.01 -16.02
N GLU A 2 -18.92 44.36 -15.94
CA GLU A 2 -20.02 43.36 -15.96
C GLU A 2 -20.05 42.47 -17.21
N LEU A 3 -19.80 43.04 -18.40
CA LEU A 3 -19.68 42.27 -19.65
C LEU A 3 -18.52 41.27 -19.65
N LEU A 4 -17.44 41.58 -18.92
CA LEU A 4 -16.23 40.74 -18.86
C LEU A 4 -16.45 39.58 -17.90
N VAL A 5 -17.09 39.84 -16.76
CA VAL A 5 -17.53 38.80 -15.81
C VAL A 5 -18.57 37.89 -16.47
N ALA A 6 -19.56 38.45 -17.16
CA ALA A 6 -20.55 37.68 -17.92
C ALA A 6 -19.89 36.82 -19.00
N GLY A 7 -18.89 37.34 -19.72
CA GLY A 7 -18.12 36.61 -20.72
C GLY A 7 -17.34 35.42 -20.14
N VAL A 8 -16.69 35.60 -18.98
CA VAL A 8 -15.96 34.51 -18.30
C VAL A 8 -16.90 33.42 -17.81
N LEU A 9 -18.05 33.80 -17.23
CA LEU A 9 -19.06 32.84 -16.78
C LEU A 9 -19.68 32.05 -17.95
N LEU A 10 -20.05 32.74 -19.03
CA LEU A 10 -20.56 32.10 -20.25
C LEU A 10 -19.52 31.15 -20.86
N THR A 11 -18.26 31.56 -20.92
CA THR A 11 -17.18 30.72 -21.44
C THR A 11 -16.96 29.49 -20.56
N GLY A 12 -17.03 29.64 -19.23
CA GLY A 12 -16.97 28.53 -18.29
C GLY A 12 -18.09 27.52 -18.49
N VAL A 13 -19.34 27.98 -18.66
CA VAL A 13 -20.50 27.12 -18.90
C VAL A 13 -20.41 26.39 -20.26
N VAL A 14 -19.95 27.09 -21.31
CA VAL A 14 -19.77 26.48 -22.64
C VAL A 14 -18.65 25.46 -22.64
N LEU A 15 -17.52 25.76 -22.00
CA LEU A 15 -16.40 24.82 -21.84
C LEU A 15 -16.82 23.61 -21.01
N GLN A 16 -17.57 23.81 -19.92
CA GLN A 16 -18.13 22.72 -19.13
C GLN A 16 -19.03 21.84 -20.01
N LYS A 17 -20.02 22.40 -20.71
CA LYS A 17 -20.93 21.60 -21.56
C LYS A 17 -20.20 20.81 -22.65
N ARG A 18 -19.16 21.39 -23.25
CA ARG A 18 -18.41 20.75 -24.35
C ARG A 18 -17.39 19.73 -23.88
N TYR A 19 -16.62 20.03 -22.84
CA TYR A 19 -15.60 19.13 -22.30
C TYR A 19 -16.18 18.01 -21.44
N PHE A 20 -17.32 18.24 -20.78
CA PHE A 20 -17.97 17.24 -19.94
C PHE A 20 -18.50 16.08 -20.80
N ASN A 21 -19.17 16.37 -21.92
CA ASN A 21 -19.63 15.32 -22.85
C ASN A 21 -18.47 14.56 -23.50
N VAL A 22 -17.39 15.24 -23.88
CA VAL A 22 -16.22 14.57 -24.49
C VAL A 22 -15.47 13.70 -23.47
N SER A 23 -15.35 14.14 -22.21
CA SER A 23 -14.74 13.34 -21.15
C SER A 23 -15.61 12.15 -20.73
N LEU A 24 -16.94 12.28 -20.77
CA LEU A 24 -17.86 11.20 -20.43
C LEU A 24 -17.98 10.16 -21.55
N ASN A 25 -17.94 10.57 -22.82
CA ASN A 25 -17.94 9.65 -23.96
C ASN A 25 -16.69 8.77 -24.06
N ALA A 26 -15.61 9.12 -23.35
CA ALA A 26 -14.41 8.28 -23.24
C ALA A 26 -14.56 7.18 -22.16
N CYS A 27 -15.69 7.10 -21.48
CA CYS A 27 -16.05 6.03 -20.56
C CYS A 27 -17.12 5.16 -21.23
N ASP A 28 -16.73 3.98 -21.72
CA ASP A 28 -17.58 3.07 -22.52
C ASP A 28 -18.85 2.55 -21.79
N SER A 29 -19.05 2.90 -20.52
CA SER A 29 -20.15 2.40 -19.66
C SER A 29 -20.93 3.50 -18.93
N TYR A 30 -21.13 4.66 -19.55
CA TYR A 30 -21.93 5.76 -18.99
C TYR A 30 -23.43 5.46 -19.03
N SER A 31 -24.06 5.36 -17.86
CA SER A 31 -25.51 5.49 -17.73
C SER A 31 -25.85 6.93 -17.35
N GLY A 32 -26.86 7.52 -18.00
CA GLY A 32 -27.17 8.96 -17.94
C GLY A 32 -27.24 9.59 -16.54
N PRO A 33 -27.24 10.94 -16.46
CA PRO A 33 -27.14 11.63 -15.18
C PRO A 33 -28.36 11.36 -14.29
N ARG A 34 -28.14 11.08 -13.01
CA ARG A 34 -29.17 11.07 -11.95
C ARG A 34 -28.85 12.16 -10.92
N SER A 35 -29.85 12.92 -10.51
CA SER A 35 -29.72 13.91 -9.44
C SER A 35 -29.95 13.23 -8.09
N VAL A 36 -28.99 13.34 -7.17
CA VAL A 36 -29.18 12.94 -5.77
C VAL A 36 -28.77 14.13 -4.91
N ALA A 37 -29.72 14.68 -4.14
CA ALA A 37 -29.49 15.80 -3.21
C ALA A 37 -28.76 17.00 -3.84
N ASP A 38 -29.30 17.55 -4.93
CA ASP A 38 -28.72 18.68 -5.70
C ASP A 38 -27.31 18.45 -6.27
N MET A 39 -26.85 17.20 -6.25
CA MET A 39 -25.56 16.80 -6.80
C MET A 39 -25.77 15.86 -7.99
N PHE A 40 -25.17 16.21 -9.13
CA PHE A 40 -25.13 15.34 -10.31
C PHE A 40 -24.00 14.34 -10.14
N VAL A 41 -24.34 13.09 -9.83
CA VAL A 41 -23.37 12.00 -9.68
C VAL A 41 -23.59 11.00 -10.81
N ALA A 42 -22.54 10.72 -11.57
CA ALA A 42 -22.54 9.70 -12.61
C ALA A 42 -22.04 8.37 -12.04
N TRP A 43 -22.77 7.29 -12.30
CA TRP A 43 -22.40 5.93 -11.90
C TRP A 43 -22.19 5.05 -13.14
N ALA A 44 -21.26 4.12 -13.06
CA ALA A 44 -21.09 3.08 -14.09
C ALA A 44 -22.23 2.06 -13.99
N LYS A 45 -22.66 1.49 -15.12
CA LYS A 45 -23.76 0.52 -15.21
C LYS A 45 -23.47 -0.74 -14.37
N GLU A 46 -24.48 -1.20 -13.63
CA GLU A 46 -24.46 -2.17 -12.51
C GLU A 46 -24.21 -3.65 -12.91
N GLU A 47 -23.95 -3.96 -14.18
CA GLU A 47 -23.89 -5.36 -14.65
C GLU A 47 -22.51 -6.04 -14.53
N ASP A 48 -21.54 -5.47 -13.83
CA ASP A 48 -20.14 -5.97 -13.82
C ASP A 48 -19.44 -5.82 -12.44
N GLU A 49 -20.13 -6.13 -11.33
CA GLU A 49 -19.59 -6.05 -9.96
C GLU A 49 -18.27 -6.83 -9.76
N GLU A 50 -18.08 -7.94 -10.48
CA GLU A 50 -16.87 -8.77 -10.40
C GLU A 50 -15.64 -8.09 -11.03
N ARG A 51 -15.86 -7.24 -12.05
CA ARG A 51 -14.81 -6.45 -12.72
C ARG A 51 -14.49 -5.17 -11.95
N GLN A 52 -15.51 -4.63 -11.26
CA GLN A 52 -15.43 -3.42 -10.44
C GLN A 52 -14.52 -3.59 -9.21
N ARG A 53 -14.41 -4.81 -8.65
CA ARG A 53 -13.42 -5.11 -7.58
C ARG A 53 -11.96 -5.04 -8.03
N ARG A 54 -11.65 -5.15 -9.34
CA ARG A 54 -10.27 -5.11 -9.85
C ARG A 54 -9.85 -3.75 -10.42
N ALA A 55 -10.79 -2.84 -10.64
CA ALA A 55 -10.51 -1.55 -11.26
C ALA A 55 -11.29 -0.41 -10.58
N SER A 56 -11.10 -0.21 -9.28
CA SER A 56 -11.45 1.05 -8.64
C SER A 56 -10.41 2.12 -8.99
N VAL A 57 -10.43 2.58 -10.23
CA VAL A 57 -9.87 3.89 -10.58
C VAL A 57 -11.06 4.83 -10.69
N PRO A 58 -11.40 5.60 -9.64
CA PRO A 58 -12.36 6.68 -9.82
C PRO A 58 -11.84 7.55 -10.97
N CYS A 59 -12.74 8.00 -11.85
CA CYS A 59 -12.37 8.86 -12.98
C CYS A 59 -11.71 10.16 -12.48
N ASP A 60 -10.37 10.15 -12.37
CA ASP A 60 -9.48 11.23 -11.91
C ASP A 60 -9.67 12.56 -12.67
N ARG A 61 -10.45 12.56 -13.77
CA ARG A 61 -10.71 13.74 -14.58
C ARG A 61 -11.75 14.69 -13.99
N MET A 62 -12.63 14.22 -13.11
CA MET A 62 -13.70 15.08 -12.55
C MET A 62 -13.16 16.11 -11.54
N VAL A 63 -12.10 15.75 -10.79
CA VAL A 63 -11.44 16.63 -9.81
C VAL A 63 -10.71 17.80 -10.49
N SER A 64 -10.21 17.60 -11.72
CA SER A 64 -9.44 18.61 -12.46
C SER A 64 -10.27 19.85 -12.84
N VAL A 65 -11.56 19.70 -13.16
CA VAL A 65 -12.40 20.82 -13.63
C VAL A 65 -12.76 21.77 -12.48
N TRP A 66 -13.05 21.22 -11.30
CA TRP A 66 -13.33 22.03 -10.10
C TRP A 66 -12.12 22.83 -9.64
N VAL A 67 -10.93 22.24 -9.69
CA VAL A 67 -9.69 22.96 -9.37
C VAL A 67 -9.47 24.13 -10.33
N MET A 68 -9.69 23.95 -11.63
CA MET A 68 -9.54 25.05 -12.61
C MET A 68 -10.58 26.15 -12.40
N ALA A 69 -11.82 25.83 -12.05
CA ALA A 69 -12.85 26.82 -11.76
C ALA A 69 -12.48 27.68 -10.54
N VAL A 70 -12.06 27.05 -9.44
CA VAL A 70 -11.63 27.74 -8.21
C VAL A 70 -10.39 28.62 -8.49
N VAL A 71 -9.46 28.10 -9.29
CA VAL A 71 -8.20 28.77 -9.63
C VAL A 71 -8.40 29.98 -10.55
N LEU A 72 -9.45 30.00 -11.36
CA LEU A 72 -9.74 31.14 -12.23
C LEU A 72 -10.70 32.14 -11.59
N LEU A 73 -11.69 31.68 -10.81
CA LEU A 73 -12.66 32.54 -10.14
C LEU A 73 -12.05 33.36 -9.00
N ILE A 74 -11.21 32.75 -8.15
CA ILE A 74 -10.67 33.47 -6.99
C ILE A 74 -9.77 34.65 -7.41
N PRO A 75 -8.80 34.50 -8.34
CA PRO A 75 -7.96 35.62 -8.76
C PRO A 75 -8.70 36.70 -9.53
N THR A 76 -9.73 36.35 -10.30
CA THR A 76 -10.53 37.34 -11.02
C THR A 76 -11.41 38.16 -10.07
N LEU A 77 -11.98 37.54 -9.04
CA LEU A 77 -12.72 38.25 -7.99
C LEU A 77 -11.82 39.15 -7.15
N THR A 78 -10.61 38.70 -6.80
CA THR A 78 -9.67 39.52 -6.01
C THR A 78 -9.15 40.71 -6.81
N LEU A 79 -8.83 40.55 -8.10
CA LEU A 79 -8.44 41.67 -8.96
C LEU A 79 -9.58 42.68 -9.15
N GLY A 80 -10.83 42.21 -9.26
CA GLY A 80 -12.00 43.08 -9.30
C GLY A 80 -12.18 43.93 -8.04
N LEU A 81 -12.01 43.33 -6.86
CA LEU A 81 -12.09 44.00 -5.55
C LEU A 81 -10.99 45.05 -5.33
N VAL A 82 -9.76 44.76 -5.77
CA VAL A 82 -8.65 45.73 -5.67
C VAL A 82 -8.87 46.91 -6.60
N GLY A 83 -9.41 46.67 -7.80
CA GLY A 83 -9.74 47.72 -8.76
C GLY A 83 -10.77 48.72 -8.23
N THR A 84 -11.86 48.24 -7.62
CA THR A 84 -12.93 49.12 -7.10
C THR A 84 -12.49 49.95 -5.91
N LEU A 85 -11.65 49.40 -5.03
CA LEU A 85 -11.06 50.14 -3.90
C LEU A 85 -10.11 51.26 -4.38
N SER A 86 -9.40 51.07 -5.50
CA SER A 86 -8.47 52.06 -6.03
C SER A 86 -9.17 53.27 -6.68
N THR A 87 -10.37 53.08 -7.24
CA THR A 87 -11.12 54.16 -7.90
C THR A 87 -12.00 54.97 -6.95
N GLY A 88 -12.32 54.44 -5.76
CA GLY A 88 -13.15 55.13 -4.77
C GLY A 88 -12.45 56.26 -3.99
N VAL A 89 -11.14 56.41 -4.10
CA VAL A 89 -10.36 57.38 -3.30
C VAL A 89 -10.23 58.75 -3.97
N ARG A 90 -10.81 58.95 -5.17
CA ARG A 90 -10.67 60.24 -5.89
C ARG A 90 -11.67 61.34 -5.51
N SER A 91 -12.52 61.16 -4.49
CA SER A 91 -13.45 62.22 -4.03
C SER A 91 -13.51 62.40 -2.51
N ALA A 92 -12.38 62.29 -1.81
CA ALA A 92 -12.25 62.85 -0.47
C ALA A 92 -11.33 64.08 -0.54
N THR A 93 -11.97 65.22 -0.35
CA THR A 93 -11.49 66.59 -0.43
C THR A 93 -10.27 66.85 0.45
N VAL A 94 -9.26 67.42 -0.19
CA VAL A 94 -8.23 68.34 0.31
C VAL A 94 -8.49 68.88 1.73
N LEU A 95 -7.84 68.29 2.73
CA LEU A 95 -7.54 68.95 4.00
C LEU A 95 -6.03 68.98 4.17
N SER A 96 -5.49 70.19 4.01
CA SER A 96 -4.08 70.53 4.00
C SER A 96 -3.46 70.33 5.39
N PHE A 97 -2.72 69.24 5.59
CA PHE A 97 -1.76 69.09 6.69
C PHE A 97 -0.34 69.25 6.15
N PRO A 98 0.30 70.41 6.32
CA PRO A 98 1.68 70.61 5.92
C PRO A 98 2.58 70.16 7.07
N LEU A 99 3.26 69.00 6.92
CA LEU A 99 4.67 68.78 7.36
C LEU A 99 5.12 67.31 7.31
N TRP A 100 4.22 66.33 7.11
CA TRP A 100 4.56 64.89 7.14
C TRP A 100 4.63 64.23 5.75
N GLY A 101 4.61 65.02 4.68
CA GLY A 101 4.46 64.56 3.29
C GLY A 101 5.48 63.53 2.79
N PRO A 102 6.81 63.70 2.99
CA PRO A 102 7.78 62.81 2.34
C PRO A 102 7.97 61.46 3.06
N LEU A 103 7.85 61.41 4.39
CA LEU A 103 8.07 60.18 5.16
C LEU A 103 6.87 59.24 5.13
N ALA A 104 5.64 59.78 5.14
CA ALA A 104 4.44 58.96 5.01
C ALA A 104 4.38 58.26 3.64
N GLY A 105 4.76 58.95 2.55
CA GLY A 105 4.78 58.36 1.21
C GLY A 105 5.71 57.16 1.08
N LEU A 106 6.90 57.23 1.68
CA LEU A 106 7.86 56.11 1.69
C LEU A 106 7.36 54.92 2.52
N PHE A 107 6.67 55.19 3.63
CA PHE A 107 6.11 54.14 4.48
C PHE A 107 4.98 53.37 3.78
N PHE A 108 4.09 54.09 3.08
CA PHE A 108 3.03 53.45 2.29
C PHE A 108 3.56 52.66 1.09
N LEU A 109 4.61 53.15 0.43
CA LEU A 109 5.30 52.39 -0.64
C LEU A 109 5.94 51.10 -0.09
N GLY A 110 6.64 51.19 1.04
CA GLY A 110 7.28 50.03 1.67
C GLY A 110 6.27 48.96 2.13
N MET A 111 5.20 49.38 2.82
CA MET A 111 4.12 48.49 3.26
C MET A 111 3.35 47.88 2.08
N GLY A 112 3.12 48.65 1.02
CA GLY A 112 2.49 48.16 -0.21
C GLY A 112 3.28 47.03 -0.86
N VAL A 113 4.60 47.20 -1.00
CA VAL A 113 5.48 46.16 -1.58
C VAL A 113 5.50 44.89 -0.73
N VAL A 114 5.57 45.02 0.61
CA VAL A 114 5.57 43.87 1.52
C VAL A 114 4.24 43.12 1.48
N MET A 115 3.12 43.85 1.43
CA MET A 115 1.78 43.26 1.31
C MET A 115 1.62 42.53 -0.03
N VAL A 116 2.00 43.15 -1.15
CA VAL A 116 1.94 42.51 -2.48
C VAL A 116 2.81 41.26 -2.54
N TRP A 117 4.03 41.31 -1.98
CA TRP A 117 4.92 40.16 -1.96
C TRP A 117 4.37 38.99 -1.13
N LYS A 118 3.87 39.27 0.09
CA LYS A 118 3.36 38.24 0.99
C LYS A 118 2.03 37.66 0.54
N PHE A 119 1.10 38.49 0.09
CA PHE A 119 -0.28 38.08 -0.15
C PHE A 119 -0.59 37.75 -1.61
N ALA A 120 0.16 38.29 -2.58
CA ALA A 120 -0.05 37.96 -3.99
C ALA A 120 1.05 37.04 -4.53
N ILE A 121 2.33 37.42 -4.39
CA ILE A 121 3.42 36.71 -5.09
C ILE A 121 3.69 35.34 -4.49
N LYS A 122 3.87 35.23 -3.16
CA LYS A 122 4.14 33.95 -2.49
C LYS A 122 3.10 32.85 -2.76
N PRO A 123 1.79 33.06 -2.55
CA PRO A 123 0.80 32.03 -2.82
C PRO A 123 0.71 31.69 -4.31
N THR A 124 0.90 32.66 -5.20
CA THR A 124 0.93 32.41 -6.65
C THR A 124 2.13 31.54 -7.05
N LEU A 125 3.31 31.76 -6.47
CA LEU A 125 4.50 30.93 -6.73
C LEU A 125 4.36 29.51 -6.18
N VAL A 126 3.79 29.35 -4.98
CA VAL A 126 3.49 28.02 -4.41
C VAL A 126 2.47 27.30 -5.30
N PHE A 127 1.46 28.03 -5.76
CA PHE A 127 0.45 27.49 -6.66
C PHE A 127 1.03 27.07 -8.02
N ILE A 128 1.84 27.91 -8.66
CA ILE A 128 2.58 27.59 -9.89
C ILE A 128 3.44 26.34 -9.69
N TYR A 129 4.16 26.24 -8.57
CA TYR A 129 4.98 25.07 -8.29
C TYR A 129 4.15 23.79 -8.13
N VAL A 130 3.04 23.84 -7.38
CA VAL A 130 2.17 22.69 -7.15
C VAL A 130 1.39 22.29 -8.40
N VAL A 131 0.94 23.24 -9.22
CA VAL A 131 0.07 22.93 -10.36
C VAL A 131 0.87 22.70 -11.65
N ILE A 132 2.02 23.33 -11.83
CA ILE A 132 2.83 23.15 -13.05
C ILE A 132 3.96 22.16 -12.81
N ALA A 133 4.75 22.31 -11.74
CA ALA A 133 5.94 21.48 -11.55
C ALA A 133 5.61 20.06 -11.05
N PHE A 134 4.58 19.91 -10.22
CA PHE A 134 4.17 18.60 -9.68
C PHE A 134 3.68 17.62 -10.77
N PRO A 135 2.75 17.98 -11.69
CA PRO A 135 2.33 17.05 -12.74
C PRO A 135 3.45 16.74 -13.74
N PHE A 136 4.41 17.64 -13.97
CA PHE A 136 5.59 17.31 -14.79
C PHE A 136 6.51 16.27 -14.12
N ARG A 137 6.71 16.35 -12.80
CA ARG A 137 7.42 15.30 -12.05
C ARG A 137 6.62 13.99 -12.00
N PHE A 138 5.30 14.08 -11.84
CA PHE A 138 4.41 12.93 -11.77
C PHE A 138 4.31 12.20 -13.13
N THR A 139 4.20 12.92 -14.24
CA THR A 139 4.20 12.34 -15.60
C THR A 139 5.53 11.66 -15.92
N ARG A 140 6.67 12.27 -15.56
CA ARG A 140 8.00 11.65 -15.72
C ARG A 140 8.19 10.40 -14.85
N PHE A 141 7.52 10.35 -13.70
CA PHE A 141 7.47 9.15 -12.86
C PHE A 141 6.60 8.04 -13.49
N MET A 142 5.44 8.41 -14.05
CA MET A 142 4.50 7.47 -14.69
C MET A 142 5.02 6.88 -16.01
N THR A 143 5.80 7.62 -16.79
CA THR A 143 6.43 7.07 -18.02
C THR A 143 7.51 6.04 -17.69
N ARG A 144 8.26 6.23 -16.60
CA ARG A 144 9.24 5.24 -16.11
C ARG A 144 8.61 3.94 -15.60
N THR A 145 7.42 4.00 -15.00
CA THR A 145 6.73 2.80 -14.48
C THR A 145 6.01 2.00 -15.57
N ARG A 146 5.56 2.65 -16.66
CA ARG A 146 4.97 1.95 -17.83
C ARG A 146 5.98 1.10 -18.60
N GLY A 147 7.21 1.56 -18.78
CA GLY A 147 8.26 0.78 -19.45
C GLY A 147 8.59 -0.55 -18.75
N ARG A 148 8.60 -0.57 -17.41
CA ARG A 148 8.86 -1.79 -16.62
C ARG A 148 7.71 -2.80 -16.68
N ARG A 149 6.46 -2.37 -16.82
CA ARG A 149 5.31 -3.28 -16.96
C ARG A 149 5.29 -4.00 -18.31
N GLN A 150 5.79 -3.35 -19.36
CA GLN A 150 5.90 -3.96 -20.69
C GLN A 150 7.02 -5.01 -20.74
N GLN A 151 8.15 -4.77 -20.04
CA GLN A 151 9.21 -5.77 -19.89
C GLN A 151 8.76 -6.99 -19.07
N HIS A 152 7.99 -6.80 -17.99
CA HIS A 152 7.49 -7.90 -17.17
C HIS A 152 6.53 -8.83 -17.92
N ARG A 153 5.63 -8.27 -18.75
CA ARG A 153 4.73 -9.07 -19.58
C ARG A 153 5.47 -9.88 -20.65
N ARG A 154 6.61 -9.39 -21.12
CA ARG A 154 7.47 -10.12 -22.07
C ARG A 154 8.17 -11.28 -21.39
N SER A 155 8.66 -11.12 -20.16
CA SER A 155 9.29 -12.20 -19.38
C SER A 155 8.32 -13.26 -18.86
N GLU A 156 7.04 -12.91 -18.60
CA GLU A 156 6.01 -13.90 -18.23
C GLU A 156 5.58 -14.76 -19.42
N ALA A 157 5.57 -14.21 -20.64
CA ALA A 157 5.28 -14.97 -21.85
C ALA A 157 6.39 -15.98 -22.21
N GLU A 158 7.64 -15.68 -21.85
CA GLU A 158 8.80 -16.54 -22.17
C GLU A 158 8.98 -17.71 -21.18
N ASN A 159 8.48 -17.59 -19.95
CA ASN A 159 8.59 -18.62 -18.91
C ASN A 159 7.43 -19.63 -18.85
N THR A 160 6.46 -19.57 -19.78
CA THR A 160 5.34 -20.52 -19.85
C THR A 160 5.63 -21.65 -20.84
N SER A 161 6.82 -22.25 -20.74
CA SER A 161 7.18 -23.50 -21.44
C SER A 161 7.29 -24.63 -20.41
N PRO A 162 6.62 -25.77 -20.58
CA PRO A 162 6.64 -26.85 -19.61
C PRO A 162 7.99 -27.60 -19.67
N SER A 163 8.83 -27.39 -18.66
CA SER A 163 10.02 -28.24 -18.44
C SER A 163 9.63 -29.50 -17.67
N PRO A 164 10.02 -30.70 -18.13
CA PRO A 164 9.77 -31.96 -17.42
C PRO A 164 10.64 -32.04 -16.17
N SER A 165 10.02 -32.25 -15.01
CA SER A 165 10.68 -32.48 -13.74
C SER A 165 11.14 -33.93 -13.65
N THR A 166 12.41 -34.18 -13.93
CA THR A 166 13.18 -35.30 -13.36
C THR A 166 14.10 -34.68 -12.31
N ASP A 167 14.00 -35.15 -11.07
CA ASP A 167 15.07 -35.28 -10.08
C ASP A 167 14.44 -35.58 -8.71
N ALA A 168 13.91 -36.80 -8.60
CA ALA A 168 13.59 -37.46 -7.35
C ALA A 168 14.60 -38.59 -7.16
N GLU A 169 15.81 -38.27 -6.73
CA GLU A 169 16.71 -39.31 -6.25
C GLU A 169 17.69 -38.76 -5.21
N LYS A 170 17.89 -39.57 -4.17
CA LYS A 170 19.00 -39.54 -3.22
C LYS A 170 18.77 -38.81 -1.89
N LEU A 171 18.01 -39.44 -1.02
CA LEU A 171 18.23 -39.43 0.44
C LEU A 171 17.83 -40.81 1.02
N ASP A 172 18.57 -41.86 0.64
CA ASP A 172 18.49 -43.17 1.29
C ASP A 172 19.71 -43.37 2.20
N GLY A 173 19.43 -43.47 3.49
CA GLY A 173 20.39 -43.89 4.50
C GLY A 173 19.72 -43.86 5.86
N HIS A 174 19.62 -45.04 6.49
CA HIS A 174 19.01 -45.37 7.79
C HIS A 174 17.58 -45.94 7.72
N GLY A 175 17.48 -47.12 7.09
CA GLY A 175 16.28 -47.95 7.04
C GLY A 175 16.06 -48.76 8.32
N ALA A 176 15.20 -48.27 9.20
CA ALA A 176 14.28 -49.15 9.91
C ALA A 176 13.16 -49.47 8.91
N SER A 177 13.30 -50.56 8.17
CA SER A 177 12.35 -50.98 7.13
C SER A 177 11.03 -51.41 7.77
N CYS A 178 10.10 -50.48 7.89
CA CYS A 178 8.71 -50.79 8.17
C CYS A 178 8.14 -51.50 6.93
N ARG A 179 8.09 -52.84 6.95
CA ARG A 179 7.38 -53.64 5.93
C ARG A 179 5.87 -53.53 6.16
N CYS A 180 5.30 -52.36 5.95
CA CYS A 180 3.85 -52.20 5.94
C CYS A 180 3.38 -52.63 4.53
N SER A 181 2.57 -53.68 4.41
CA SER A 181 2.01 -54.12 3.11
C SER A 181 1.27 -52.96 2.46
N VAL A 182 1.74 -52.57 1.26
CA VAL A 182 1.45 -51.29 0.59
C VAL A 182 -0.03 -51.10 0.23
N GLU A 183 -0.86 -52.14 0.34
CA GLU A 183 -2.20 -52.16 -0.25
C GLU A 183 -3.33 -51.58 0.62
N GLN A 184 -3.15 -51.32 1.93
CA GLN A 184 -4.32 -50.98 2.77
C GLN A 184 -4.17 -49.84 3.80
N ALA A 185 -2.96 -49.33 4.06
CA ALA A 185 -2.78 -48.25 5.04
C ALA A 185 -2.43 -46.94 4.34
N GLY A 186 -3.29 -45.93 4.48
CA GLY A 186 -3.01 -44.57 4.00
C GLY A 186 -1.63 -44.07 4.47
N ARG A 187 -0.94 -43.33 3.61
CA ARG A 187 0.34 -42.69 3.94
C ARG A 187 0.07 -41.41 4.75
N ILE A 188 0.77 -41.25 5.86
CA ILE A 188 0.72 -40.07 6.73
C ILE A 188 2.11 -39.45 6.79
N CYS A 189 2.20 -38.12 6.75
CA CYS A 189 3.46 -37.42 6.90
C CYS A 189 3.82 -37.29 8.40
N CYS A 190 5.02 -37.70 8.77
CA CYS A 190 5.54 -37.51 10.13
C CYS A 190 5.57 -36.03 10.49
N TRP A 191 4.93 -35.65 11.60
CA TRP A 191 4.92 -34.27 12.04
C TRP A 191 6.33 -33.74 12.34
N GLY A 192 7.22 -34.55 12.93
CA GLY A 192 8.56 -34.14 13.36
C GLY A 192 9.58 -33.93 12.22
N CYS A 193 9.79 -34.95 11.37
CA CYS A 193 10.78 -34.90 10.30
C CYS A 193 10.21 -34.76 8.87
N GLY A 194 8.89 -34.91 8.69
CA GLY A 194 8.24 -34.81 7.38
C GLY A 194 8.29 -36.07 6.52
N SER A 195 8.97 -37.13 6.96
CA SER A 195 9.00 -38.41 6.24
C SER A 195 7.61 -39.04 6.14
N GLN A 196 7.28 -39.66 5.01
CA GLN A 196 6.05 -40.45 4.90
C GLN A 196 6.18 -41.76 5.70
N SER A 197 5.14 -42.10 6.47
CA SER A 197 4.98 -43.38 7.16
C SER A 197 3.58 -43.94 6.92
N CYS A 198 3.42 -45.25 7.02
CA CYS A 198 2.10 -45.86 6.93
C CYS A 198 1.30 -45.54 8.21
N ALA A 199 -0.02 -45.38 8.09
CA ALA A 199 -0.88 -45.02 9.22
C ALA A 199 -0.71 -45.94 10.45
N GLY A 200 -0.72 -47.26 10.23
CA GLY A 200 -0.52 -48.24 11.30
C GLY A 200 0.90 -48.30 11.87
N CYS A 201 1.84 -47.64 11.21
CA CYS A 201 3.25 -47.59 11.58
C CYS A 201 3.59 -46.23 12.24
N SER A 202 2.59 -45.37 12.53
CA SER A 202 2.77 -44.05 13.16
C SER A 202 2.34 -44.06 14.63
N THR A 203 3.03 -43.27 15.46
CA THR A 203 2.70 -43.07 16.87
C THR A 203 2.14 -41.68 17.07
N THR A 204 1.08 -41.55 17.86
CA THR A 204 0.51 -40.25 18.22
C THR A 204 1.22 -39.68 19.44
N ILE A 205 1.65 -38.42 19.36
CA ILE A 205 2.25 -37.67 20.46
C ILE A 205 1.58 -36.30 20.61
N THR A 206 1.81 -35.64 21.74
CA THR A 206 1.35 -34.26 22.00
C THR A 206 2.58 -33.35 22.17
N PRO A 207 3.12 -32.79 21.07
CA PRO A 207 4.30 -31.93 21.14
C PRO A 207 3.88 -30.49 21.44
N LYS A 208 4.83 -29.71 21.95
CA LYS A 208 4.67 -28.26 22.04
C LYS A 208 4.74 -27.63 20.65
N THR A 209 3.96 -26.57 20.42
CA THR A 209 4.00 -25.81 19.17
C THR A 209 5.39 -25.22 18.94
N PRO A 210 6.03 -25.50 17.79
CA PRO A 210 7.31 -24.93 17.40
C PRO A 210 7.25 -23.40 17.34
N ARG A 211 8.34 -22.74 17.76
CA ARG A 211 8.41 -21.26 17.70
C ARG A 211 8.35 -20.71 16.28
N THR A 212 8.89 -21.47 15.33
CA THR A 212 8.93 -21.14 13.90
C THR A 212 7.57 -21.22 13.21
N THR A 213 6.64 -22.01 13.76
CA THR A 213 5.31 -22.22 13.17
C THR A 213 4.55 -20.90 13.10
N ASN A 214 4.56 -20.11 14.17
CA ASN A 214 3.90 -18.80 14.20
C ASN A 214 4.49 -17.83 13.15
N HIS A 215 5.79 -17.91 12.86
CA HIS A 215 6.38 -17.07 11.82
C HIS A 215 5.93 -17.49 10.42
N LEU A 216 5.83 -18.80 10.16
CA LEU A 216 5.33 -19.30 8.87
C LEU A 216 3.84 -18.97 8.66
N GLU A 217 3.03 -19.07 9.71
CA GLU A 217 1.59 -18.85 9.62
C GLU A 217 1.22 -17.36 9.57
N TYR A 218 1.81 -16.55 10.46
CA TYR A 218 1.35 -15.19 10.68
C TYR A 218 2.22 -14.12 10.04
N CYS A 219 3.50 -14.39 9.71
CA CYS A 219 4.37 -13.35 9.15
C CYS A 219 4.32 -13.35 7.62
N GLU A 220 3.83 -12.25 7.05
CA GLU A 220 3.77 -12.08 5.60
C GLU A 220 4.70 -10.97 5.12
N PRO A 221 5.30 -11.12 3.92
CA PRO A 221 6.12 -10.07 3.33
C PRO A 221 5.23 -8.98 2.72
N ARG A 222 5.61 -7.71 2.86
CA ARG A 222 4.87 -6.54 2.37
C ARG A 222 5.77 -5.71 1.47
N CYS A 223 5.20 -5.21 0.36
CA CYS A 223 5.90 -4.23 -0.47
C CYS A 223 5.98 -2.88 0.26
N SER A 224 6.99 -2.05 -0.05
CA SER A 224 7.17 -0.75 0.62
C SER A 224 5.94 0.15 0.56
N HIS A 225 5.16 0.10 -0.52
CA HIS A 225 3.92 0.88 -0.62
C HIS A 225 2.86 0.43 0.40
N CYS A 226 2.63 -0.88 0.52
CA CYS A 226 1.69 -1.44 1.48
C CYS A 226 2.17 -1.25 2.92
N TYR A 227 3.46 -1.44 3.16
CA TYR A 227 4.06 -1.25 4.49
C TYR A 227 3.98 0.22 4.94
N LEU A 228 4.35 1.18 4.09
CA LEU A 228 4.21 2.61 4.43
C LEU A 228 2.76 3.00 4.64
N GLY A 229 1.84 2.50 3.82
CA GLY A 229 0.40 2.69 4.03
C GLY A 229 -0.06 2.16 5.39
N PHE A 230 0.40 0.96 5.76
CA PHE A 230 0.17 0.37 7.07
C PHE A 230 0.69 1.27 8.20
N LEU A 231 1.93 1.77 8.11
CA LEU A 231 2.50 2.66 9.11
C LEU A 231 1.73 3.97 9.30
N CYS A 232 1.09 4.49 8.23
CA CYS A 232 0.25 5.69 8.30
C CYS A 232 -1.08 5.46 9.02
N HIS A 233 -1.57 4.22 9.09
CA HIS A 233 -2.86 3.89 9.71
C HIS A 233 -2.75 3.48 11.18
N THR A 234 -1.59 3.05 11.65
CA THR A 234 -1.37 2.76 13.07
C THR A 234 -1.25 4.08 13.86
N LYS A 235 -2.32 4.48 14.55
CA LYS A 235 -2.49 5.81 15.17
C LYS A 235 -1.74 6.04 16.50
N SER A 236 -0.96 5.09 17.00
CA SER A 236 -0.35 5.20 18.34
C SER A 236 1.11 4.74 18.35
N THR A 237 2.02 5.68 18.61
CA THR A 237 3.44 5.39 18.87
C THR A 237 3.64 4.64 20.18
N LYS A 238 2.67 4.69 21.11
CA LYS A 238 2.74 4.05 22.43
C LYS A 238 2.45 2.55 22.36
N GLU A 239 1.56 2.12 21.46
CA GLU A 239 1.28 0.69 21.19
C GLU A 239 2.38 0.01 20.35
N ARG A 240 3.21 0.77 19.64
CA ARG A 240 4.29 0.20 18.82
C ARG A 240 5.42 -0.44 19.63
N LEU A 241 5.56 -0.09 20.91
CA LEU A 241 6.57 -0.67 21.79
C LEU A 241 6.17 -2.02 22.37
N GLU A 242 4.89 -2.38 22.32
CA GLU A 242 4.49 -3.72 22.74
C GLU A 242 4.92 -4.71 21.65
N GLU A 243 5.68 -5.73 22.05
CA GLU A 243 6.10 -6.80 21.17
C GLU A 243 4.89 -7.61 20.69
N CYS A 244 4.91 -8.06 19.44
CA CYS A 244 3.86 -8.93 18.90
C CYS A 244 3.87 -10.28 19.65
N SER A 245 2.76 -10.63 20.31
CA SER A 245 2.61 -11.91 21.02
C SER A 245 2.82 -13.14 20.13
N HIS A 246 2.43 -13.07 18.85
CA HIS A 246 2.59 -14.18 17.89
C HIS A 246 4.03 -14.34 17.40
N CYS A 247 4.74 -13.23 17.22
CA CYS A 247 6.11 -13.22 16.70
C CYS A 247 7.17 -13.20 17.79
N ARG A 248 6.74 -13.14 19.06
CA ARG A 248 7.66 -13.14 20.18
C ARG A 248 8.25 -14.54 20.30
N LEU A 249 9.52 -14.64 19.95
CA LEU A 249 10.40 -15.63 20.52
C LEU A 249 10.61 -15.22 21.97
N SER A 250 9.60 -15.46 22.82
CA SER A 250 9.86 -15.36 24.25
C SER A 250 11.03 -16.29 24.50
N GLU A 251 12.15 -15.76 25.00
CA GLU A 251 13.07 -16.59 25.78
C GLU A 251 12.20 -17.43 26.71
N PRO A 252 12.51 -18.72 26.95
CA PRO A 252 11.70 -19.56 27.81
C PRO A 252 11.70 -18.94 29.21
N THR A 253 10.81 -17.99 29.43
CA THR A 253 10.55 -17.38 30.71
C THR A 253 10.01 -18.53 31.53
N THR A 254 10.80 -18.93 32.50
CA THR A 254 10.55 -20.00 33.47
C THR A 254 9.27 -19.82 34.28
N THR A 255 8.52 -18.74 34.04
CA THR A 255 7.16 -18.56 34.51
C THR A 255 6.22 -19.53 33.79
N THR A 256 5.77 -20.51 34.58
CA THR A 256 4.69 -21.49 34.41
C THR A 256 3.32 -20.90 34.04
N ALA A 257 3.28 -19.92 33.13
CA ALA A 257 2.04 -19.54 32.48
C ALA A 257 1.66 -20.68 31.53
N LYS A 258 0.58 -21.40 31.87
CA LYS A 258 -0.12 -22.34 31.01
C LYS A 258 -0.35 -21.68 29.65
N ALA A 259 0.54 -21.92 28.69
CA ALA A 259 0.18 -21.74 27.31
C ALA A 259 -0.91 -22.79 27.05
N GLU A 260 -2.17 -22.36 26.97
CA GLU A 260 -3.24 -23.10 26.28
C GLU A 260 -2.86 -23.17 24.79
N GLY A 261 -1.76 -23.85 24.49
CA GLY A 261 -1.52 -24.36 23.17
C GLY A 261 -2.61 -25.38 22.91
N GLN A 262 -3.23 -25.33 21.75
CA GLN A 262 -4.00 -26.46 21.24
C GLN A 262 -3.05 -27.66 21.22
N ASP A 263 -3.09 -28.45 22.28
CA ASP A 263 -2.38 -29.72 22.46
C ASP A 263 -3.02 -30.75 21.52
N GLY A 264 -2.88 -30.50 20.23
CA GLY A 264 -3.32 -31.38 19.17
C GLY A 264 -2.44 -32.62 19.19
N GLN A 265 -3.08 -33.78 19.27
CA GLN A 265 -2.43 -35.05 18.98
C GLN A 265 -1.91 -35.04 17.53
N VAL A 266 -0.61 -35.26 17.33
CA VAL A 266 0.00 -35.36 16.00
C VAL A 266 0.66 -36.72 15.81
N SER A 267 0.69 -37.21 14.57
CA SER A 267 1.33 -38.48 14.23
C SER A 267 2.81 -38.30 13.87
N VAL A 268 3.67 -39.13 14.44
CA VAL A 268 5.11 -39.18 14.15
C VAL A 268 5.54 -40.58 13.71
N CYS A 269 6.60 -40.66 12.91
CA CYS A 269 7.18 -41.94 12.49
C CYS A 269 7.88 -42.66 13.65
N PRO A 270 8.15 -43.98 13.55
CA PRO A 270 8.75 -44.75 14.64
C PRO A 270 10.08 -44.19 15.12
N LYS A 271 10.89 -43.63 14.21
CA LYS A 271 12.16 -43.00 14.55
C LYS A 271 11.94 -41.79 15.46
N CYS A 272 11.06 -40.85 15.08
CA CYS A 272 10.73 -39.71 15.92
C CYS A 272 10.01 -40.12 17.21
N ALA A 273 9.23 -41.20 17.20
CA ALA A 273 8.57 -41.72 18.40
C ALA A 273 9.55 -42.28 19.45
N ALA A 274 10.74 -42.71 19.02
CA ALA A 274 11.80 -43.20 19.90
C ALA A 274 12.66 -42.07 20.49
N GLU A 275 12.55 -40.85 19.96
CA GLU A 275 13.27 -39.67 20.44
C GLU A 275 12.48 -38.96 21.55
N SER A 276 13.16 -38.11 22.32
CA SER A 276 12.46 -37.28 23.32
C SER A 276 11.55 -36.24 22.65
N PRO A 277 10.45 -35.80 23.29
CA PRO A 277 9.57 -34.77 22.74
C PRO A 277 10.31 -33.48 22.36
N GLU A 278 11.34 -33.11 23.12
CA GLU A 278 12.19 -31.95 22.86
C GLU A 278 13.01 -32.12 21.58
N MET A 279 13.53 -33.33 21.33
CA MET A 279 14.28 -33.65 20.11
C MET A 279 13.36 -33.66 18.88
N VAL A 280 12.14 -34.18 19.00
CA VAL A 280 11.14 -34.13 17.92
C VAL A 280 10.74 -32.69 17.60
N GLN A 281 10.52 -31.86 18.62
CA GLN A 281 10.24 -30.44 18.45
C GLN A 281 11.43 -29.72 17.79
N SER A 282 12.65 -29.95 18.26
CA SER A 282 13.87 -29.35 17.67
C SER A 282 14.05 -29.75 16.20
N CYS A 283 13.78 -31.02 15.85
CA CYS A 283 13.78 -31.50 14.48
C CYS A 283 12.76 -30.75 13.60
N ARG A 284 11.55 -30.52 14.14
CA ARG A 284 10.50 -29.75 13.48
C ARG A 284 10.91 -28.29 13.27
N GLU A 285 11.40 -27.63 14.32
CA GLU A 285 11.88 -26.24 14.26
C GLU A 285 13.02 -26.08 13.25
N GLY A 286 13.95 -27.03 13.18
CA GLY A 286 15.05 -27.01 12.21
C GLY A 286 14.56 -27.01 10.76
N ARG A 287 13.52 -27.79 10.45
CA ARG A 287 12.93 -27.85 9.11
C ARG A 287 12.14 -26.58 8.76
N GLU A 288 11.32 -26.10 9.68
CA GLU A 288 10.56 -24.86 9.49
C GLU A 288 11.48 -23.65 9.37
N LEU A 289 12.60 -23.64 10.09
CA LEU A 289 13.64 -22.62 9.96
C LEU A 289 14.26 -22.64 8.55
N GLU A 290 14.53 -23.82 7.99
CA GLU A 290 15.04 -23.91 6.62
C GLU A 290 14.00 -23.48 5.59
N GLU A 291 12.72 -23.79 5.83
CA GLU A 291 11.61 -23.27 5.01
C GLU A 291 11.51 -21.75 5.07
N LEU A 292 11.62 -21.14 6.25
CA LEU A 292 11.66 -19.68 6.42
C LEU A 292 12.84 -19.05 5.66
N LYS A 293 14.03 -19.65 5.76
CA LYS A 293 15.22 -19.20 5.01
C LYS A 293 15.02 -19.33 3.50
N HIS A 294 14.40 -20.42 3.05
CA HIS A 294 14.09 -20.64 1.65
C HIS A 294 13.08 -19.59 1.15
N LEU A 295 12.00 -19.34 1.89
CA LEU A 295 11.03 -18.30 1.60
C LEU A 295 11.70 -16.92 1.52
N ALA A 296 12.56 -16.59 2.48
CA ALA A 296 13.33 -15.35 2.48
C ALA A 296 14.15 -15.15 1.20
N ARG A 297 14.74 -16.23 0.65
CA ARG A 297 15.52 -16.19 -0.60
C ARG A 297 14.70 -16.23 -1.89
N SER A 298 13.49 -16.78 -1.82
CA SER A 298 12.61 -16.96 -2.97
C SER A 298 11.98 -15.65 -3.46
N SER A 299 11.39 -15.65 -4.67
CA SER A 299 10.54 -14.55 -5.12
C SER A 299 9.18 -14.64 -4.43
N LEU A 300 8.90 -13.67 -3.56
CA LEU A 300 7.67 -13.65 -2.76
C LEU A 300 6.61 -12.76 -3.42
N ARG A 301 5.37 -12.86 -2.95
CA ARG A 301 4.29 -11.92 -3.28
C ARG A 301 3.92 -11.14 -2.02
N CYS A 302 3.61 -9.86 -2.16
CA CYS A 302 3.15 -9.06 -1.04
C CYS A 302 1.88 -9.66 -0.43
N GLY A 303 1.86 -9.94 0.87
CA GLY A 303 0.70 -10.49 1.59
C GLY A 303 -0.58 -9.68 1.40
N GLN A 304 -0.46 -8.34 1.27
CA GLN A 304 -1.59 -7.44 1.07
C GLN A 304 -2.05 -7.33 -0.40
N CYS A 305 -1.20 -6.76 -1.26
CA CYS A 305 -1.59 -6.43 -2.64
C CYS A 305 -1.26 -7.54 -3.65
N LYS A 306 -0.67 -8.65 -3.19
CA LYS A 306 -0.25 -9.83 -3.98
C LYS A 306 0.71 -9.54 -5.16
N ARG A 307 1.24 -8.30 -5.25
CA ARG A 307 2.28 -7.91 -6.22
C ARG A 307 3.56 -8.69 -5.94
N GLY A 308 4.22 -9.17 -7.00
CA GLY A 308 5.53 -9.81 -6.89
C GLY A 308 6.55 -8.88 -6.23
N LEU A 309 7.27 -9.40 -5.25
CA LEU A 309 8.42 -8.78 -4.62
C LEU A 309 9.66 -9.29 -5.35
N GLY A 310 10.54 -8.36 -5.73
CA GLY A 310 11.78 -8.70 -6.43
C GLY A 310 12.67 -9.63 -5.60
N LYS A 311 13.57 -10.36 -6.27
CA LYS A 311 14.61 -11.15 -5.60
C LYS A 311 15.53 -10.29 -4.72
N HIS A 312 15.73 -9.03 -5.10
CA HIS A 312 16.55 -8.06 -4.38
C HIS A 312 15.72 -6.89 -3.85
N GLY A 313 16.20 -6.29 -2.76
CA GLY A 313 15.65 -5.06 -2.17
C GLY A 313 14.93 -5.27 -0.84
N PRO A 314 14.25 -4.21 -0.34
CA PRO A 314 13.62 -4.24 0.97
C PRO A 314 12.39 -5.15 0.98
N ARG A 315 12.30 -5.97 2.03
CA ARG A 315 11.14 -6.82 2.33
C ARG A 315 10.71 -6.55 3.76
N TRP A 316 9.53 -5.98 3.91
CA TRP A 316 8.97 -5.68 5.22
C TRP A 316 8.15 -6.87 5.67
N TRP A 317 8.49 -7.47 6.80
CA TRP A 317 7.72 -8.58 7.35
C TRP A 317 6.75 -8.03 8.38
N ALA A 318 5.47 -8.35 8.23
CA ALA A 318 4.43 -7.91 9.15
C ALA A 318 3.56 -9.09 9.55
N CYS A 319 3.20 -9.14 10.82
CA CYS A 319 2.22 -10.10 11.32
C CYS A 319 0.84 -9.77 10.71
N CYS A 320 0.17 -10.73 10.10
CA CYS A 320 -1.14 -10.51 9.50
C CYS A 320 -2.26 -10.32 10.53
N GLU A 321 -2.09 -10.88 11.74
CA GLU A 321 -3.05 -10.75 12.85
C GLU A 321 -2.93 -9.40 13.54
N CYS A 322 -1.75 -9.08 14.09
CA CYS A 322 -1.58 -7.84 14.86
C CYS A 322 -1.14 -6.64 14.00
N GLY A 323 -0.83 -6.86 12.73
CA GLY A 323 -0.32 -5.85 11.80
C GLY A 323 1.13 -5.42 12.04
N ARG A 324 1.71 -5.65 13.22
CA ARG A 324 3.03 -5.12 13.60
C ARG A 324 4.15 -5.68 12.73
N GLU A 325 5.19 -4.87 12.55
CA GLU A 325 6.42 -5.31 11.91
C GLU A 325 7.07 -6.43 12.73
N CYS A 326 7.45 -7.50 12.05
CA CYS A 326 8.19 -8.59 12.65
C CYS A 326 9.68 -8.32 12.50
N THR A 327 10.38 -8.16 13.62
CA THR A 327 11.83 -7.88 13.67
C THR A 327 12.68 -9.13 13.88
N SER A 328 12.06 -10.32 13.80
CA SER A 328 12.77 -11.59 13.99
C SER A 328 13.89 -11.79 12.97
N ALA A 329 14.99 -12.39 13.43
CA ALA A 329 16.16 -12.72 12.62
C ALA A 329 15.86 -13.79 11.54
N TYR A 330 14.71 -14.49 11.63
CA TYR A 330 14.34 -15.52 10.66
C TYR A 330 14.05 -14.99 9.25
N HIS A 331 13.70 -13.72 9.14
CA HIS A 331 13.43 -13.09 7.85
C HIS A 331 14.14 -11.73 7.75
N PRO A 332 15.19 -11.60 6.91
CA PRO A 332 15.96 -10.38 6.80
C PRO A 332 15.13 -9.26 6.17
N ALA A 333 15.27 -8.05 6.70
CA ALA A 333 14.62 -6.85 6.16
C ALA A 333 15.12 -6.49 4.74
N TRP A 334 16.33 -6.94 4.39
CA TRP A 334 16.97 -6.68 3.10
C TRP A 334 17.47 -7.97 2.46
N MET A 335 17.10 -8.19 1.20
CA MET A 335 17.67 -9.25 0.37
C MET A 335 18.76 -8.67 -0.52
N SER A 336 20.00 -9.09 -0.25
CA SER A 336 21.20 -8.78 -1.03
C SER A 336 21.22 -9.55 -2.34
#